data_AF-A0A7C4JZT6-F1
#
_entry.id   AF-A0A7C4JZT6-F1
#
_cell.length_a   1.000
_cell.length_b   1.000
_cell.length_c   1.000
_cell.angle_alpha   90.00
_cell.angle_beta   90.00
_cell.angle_gamma   90.00
#
_symmetry.space_group_name_H-M   'P 1'
#
loop_
_entity.id
_entity.type
_entity.pdbx_description
1 polymer ?
#
loop_
_entity_poly.entity_id
_entity_poly.type
_entity_poly.pdbx_seq_one_letter_code
_entity_poly.pdbx_strand_id
1 'polypeptide(L)'
;MPEDILMAIGVGVDMFDCVAPTRMARTGTLFTSQGKINIRSEKYKKDFSTPDPECDCYTCKNFSRAYLRHLFNADEISAYILSTIHNLYFYHKLTEGARRAIEEGKFEQYKRQWLERLSVAVG
;
A
#
# COMPACT_ATOMS: atom_id res chain seq x y z
N MET A 1 -3.77 -10.30 -2.60
CA MET A 1 -3.64 -8.85 -2.90
C MET A 1 -4.60 -8.06 -2.01
N PRO A 2 -4.50 -6.73 -1.89
CA PRO A 2 -5.40 -5.96 -1.01
C PRO A 2 -6.89 -6.09 -1.38
N GLU A 3 -7.21 -6.19 -2.67
CA GLU A 3 -8.55 -6.42 -3.19
C GLU A 3 -9.18 -7.72 -2.66
N ASP A 4 -8.39 -8.79 -2.53
CA ASP A 4 -8.86 -10.09 -2.04
C ASP A 4 -9.35 -10.03 -0.59
N ILE A 5 -8.72 -9.17 0.24
CA ILE A 5 -9.15 -8.95 1.62
C ILE A 5 -10.56 -8.35 1.66
N LEU A 6 -10.83 -7.34 0.83
CA LEU A 6 -12.15 -6.71 0.77
C LEU A 6 -13.22 -7.67 0.24
N MET A 7 -12.86 -8.50 -0.75
CA MET A 7 -13.75 -9.53 -1.26
C MET A 7 -14.09 -10.57 -0.19
N ALA A 8 -13.09 -11.03 0.55
CA ALA A 8 -13.24 -12.03 1.59
C ALA A 8 -14.04 -11.52 2.81
N ILE A 9 -13.81 -10.27 3.23
CA ILE A 9 -14.65 -9.63 4.26
C ILE A 9 -16.12 -9.60 3.80
N GLY A 10 -16.38 -9.31 2.53
CA GLY A 10 -17.74 -9.30 1.96
C GLY A 10 -18.46 -10.65 1.93
N VAL A 11 -17.76 -11.75 2.19
CA VAL A 11 -18.35 -13.09 2.33
C VAL A 11 -18.21 -13.66 3.75
N GLY A 12 -17.87 -12.81 4.73
CA GLY A 12 -17.85 -13.16 6.15
C GLY A 12 -16.54 -13.75 6.66
N VAL A 13 -15.40 -13.48 6.00
CA VAL A 13 -14.07 -13.84 6.54
C VAL A 13 -13.54 -12.74 7.45
N ASP A 14 -13.15 -13.12 8.67
CA ASP A 14 -12.75 -12.17 9.73
C ASP A 14 -11.24 -12.11 10.01
N MET A 15 -10.45 -13.07 9.51
CA MET A 15 -9.01 -13.16 9.77
C MET A 15 -8.21 -13.46 8.50
N PHE A 16 -7.02 -12.86 8.41
CA PHE A 16 -6.15 -12.95 7.23
C PHE A 16 -4.68 -13.05 7.66
N ASP A 17 -3.94 -13.92 6.98
CA ASP A 17 -2.48 -13.97 6.99
C ASP A 17 -1.97 -13.97 5.54
N CYS A 18 -0.88 -13.24 5.28
CA CYS A 18 -0.21 -13.29 4.00
C CYS A 18 1.19 -12.70 4.06
N VAL A 19 2.13 -13.34 3.35
CA VAL A 19 3.47 -12.78 3.13
C VAL A 19 3.52 -11.65 2.10
N ALA A 20 2.43 -11.45 1.32
CA ALA A 20 2.39 -10.50 0.21
C ALA A 20 2.89 -9.08 0.55
N PRO A 21 2.41 -8.39 1.60
CA PRO A 21 2.84 -7.01 1.88
C PRO A 21 4.35 -6.91 2.07
N THR A 22 4.97 -7.87 2.76
CA THR A 22 6.40 -7.85 3.04
C THR A 22 7.23 -8.36 1.85
N ARG A 23 6.79 -9.42 1.15
CA ARG A 23 7.49 -9.96 -0.03
C ARG A 23 7.50 -8.93 -1.18
N MET A 24 6.37 -8.25 -1.41
CA MET A 24 6.24 -7.24 -2.47
C MET A 24 6.98 -5.94 -2.13
N ALA A 25 7.00 -5.54 -0.86
CA ALA A 25 7.82 -4.41 -0.40
C ALA A 25 9.30 -4.62 -0.76
N ARG A 26 9.84 -5.82 -0.51
CA ARG A 26 11.25 -6.15 -0.78
C ARG A 26 11.60 -6.19 -2.28
N THR A 27 10.62 -6.35 -3.17
CA THR A 27 10.84 -6.25 -4.61
C THR A 27 10.61 -4.84 -5.17
N GLY A 28 10.31 -3.86 -4.30
CA GLY A 28 10.08 -2.45 -4.66
C GLY A 28 8.63 -2.12 -5.01
N THR A 29 7.68 -3.02 -4.75
CA THR A 29 6.26 -2.74 -4.96
C THR A 29 5.64 -2.14 -3.71
N LEU A 30 5.06 -0.94 -3.85
CA LEU A 30 4.31 -0.26 -2.80
C LEU A 30 2.82 -0.20 -3.15
N PHE A 31 1.98 -0.46 -2.15
CA PHE A 31 0.53 -0.26 -2.25
C PHE A 31 0.17 1.16 -1.80
N THR A 32 -0.58 1.90 -2.59
CA THR A 32 -0.94 3.29 -2.28
C THR A 32 -2.42 3.55 -2.46
N SER A 33 -2.93 4.66 -1.92
CA SER A 33 -4.28 5.18 -2.19
C SER A 33 -4.59 5.36 -3.69
N GLN A 34 -3.55 5.53 -4.51
CA GLN A 34 -3.62 5.72 -5.96
C GLN A 34 -3.34 4.44 -6.76
N GLY A 35 -3.33 3.30 -6.09
CA GLY A 35 -3.02 1.99 -6.69
C GLY A 35 -1.60 1.53 -6.41
N LYS A 36 -1.18 0.50 -7.15
CA LYS A 36 0.12 -0.16 -6.95
C LYS A 36 1.20 0.53 -7.76
N ILE A 37 2.35 0.81 -7.14
CA ILE A 37 3.52 1.39 -7.81
C ILE A 37 4.75 0.52 -7.65
N ASN A 38 5.64 0.54 -8.65
CA ASN A 38 7.01 0.01 -8.53
C ASN A 38 7.97 1.17 -8.29
N ILE A 39 8.48 1.31 -7.06
CA ILE A 39 9.32 2.44 -6.66
C ILE A 39 10.66 2.46 -7.38
N ARG A 40 11.09 1.34 -7.97
CA ARG A 40 12.35 1.24 -8.74
C ARG A 40 12.25 1.91 -10.12
N SER A 41 11.04 2.21 -10.60
CA SER A 41 10.82 2.81 -11.92
C SER A 41 11.55 4.14 -12.10
N GLU A 42 12.10 4.38 -13.30
CA GLU A 42 12.90 5.58 -13.60
C GLU A 42 12.11 6.88 -13.39
N LYS A 43 10.79 6.86 -13.59
CA LYS A 43 9.89 8.00 -13.37
C LYS A 43 10.01 8.59 -11.95
N TYR A 44 10.39 7.80 -10.96
CA TYR A 44 10.52 8.25 -9.57
C TYR A 44 11.89 8.83 -9.22
N LYS A 45 12.86 8.84 -10.14
CA LYS A 45 14.25 9.30 -9.87
C LYS A 45 14.35 10.73 -9.36
N LYS A 46 13.44 11.61 -9.78
CA LYS A 46 13.36 13.01 -9.33
C LYS A 46 11.99 13.35 -8.73
N ASP A 47 11.24 12.33 -8.31
CA ASP A 47 9.96 12.51 -7.64
C ASP A 47 10.17 12.69 -6.14
N PHE A 48 10.20 13.93 -5.68
CA PHE A 48 10.38 14.27 -4.27
C PHE A 48 9.09 14.24 -3.46
N SER A 49 7.97 13.78 -4.04
CA SER A 49 6.71 13.60 -3.32
C SER A 49 6.75 12.39 -2.38
N THR A 50 5.83 12.36 -1.42
CA THR A 50 5.58 11.21 -0.54
C THR A 50 5.19 9.96 -1.37
N PRO A 51 5.58 8.74 -0.96
CA PRO A 51 5.15 7.49 -1.59
C PRO A 51 3.64 7.42 -1.81
N ASP A 52 2.85 7.79 -0.80
CA ASP A 52 1.39 7.82 -0.85
C ASP A 52 0.88 9.10 -0.17
N PRO A 53 0.12 9.95 -0.89
CA PRO A 53 -0.40 11.21 -0.35
C PRO A 53 -1.44 11.06 0.75
N GLU A 54 -2.13 9.91 0.84
CA GLU A 54 -3.14 9.65 1.88
C GLU A 54 -2.58 8.80 3.04
N CYS A 55 -1.28 8.50 3.05
CA CYS A 55 -0.64 7.66 4.06
C CYS A 55 0.15 8.48 5.08
N ASP A 56 -0.02 8.17 6.35
CA ASP A 56 0.62 8.85 7.48
C ASP A 56 1.60 7.94 8.24
N CYS A 57 2.08 6.86 7.61
CA CYS A 57 3.10 5.98 8.17
C CYS A 57 4.47 6.68 8.32
N TYR A 58 5.38 6.07 9.08
CA TYR A 58 6.74 6.58 9.26
C TYR A 58 7.45 6.85 7.92
N THR A 59 7.30 5.96 6.96
CA THR A 59 7.95 6.09 5.65
C THR A 59 7.42 7.30 4.88
N CYS A 60 6.09 7.45 4.78
CA CYS A 60 5.46 8.53 4.02
C CYS A 60 5.65 9.91 4.65
N LYS A 61 5.82 9.99 5.98
CA LYS A 61 6.07 11.26 6.68
C LYS A 61 7.50 11.78 6.52
N ASN A 62 8.47 10.91 6.24
CA ASN A 62 9.89 11.26 6.37
C ASN A 62 10.69 11.11 5.07
N PHE A 63 10.18 10.37 4.08
CA PHE A 63 10.96 10.02 2.89
C PHE A 63 10.17 10.25 1.61
N SER A 64 10.89 10.60 0.54
CA SER A 64 10.33 10.78 -0.78
C SER A 64 10.45 9.51 -1.64
N ARG A 65 9.68 9.46 -2.73
CA ARG A 65 9.78 8.39 -3.73
C ARG A 65 11.19 8.30 -4.34
N ALA A 66 11.80 9.43 -4.65
CA ALA A 66 13.17 9.51 -5.16
C ALA A 66 14.19 8.91 -4.19
N TYR A 67 14.04 9.19 -2.88
CA TYR A 67 14.93 8.63 -1.87
C TYR A 67 14.76 7.11 -1.74
N LEU A 68 13.53 6.62 -1.66
CA LEU A 68 13.28 5.17 -1.63
C LEU A 68 13.85 4.47 -2.87
N ARG A 69 13.64 5.04 -4.06
CA ARG A 69 14.22 4.52 -5.31
C ARG A 69 15.75 4.48 -5.23
N HIS A 70 16.38 5.54 -4.72
CA HIS A 70 17.83 5.58 -4.55
C HIS A 70 18.32 4.43 -3.66
N LEU A 71 17.67 4.19 -2.52
CA LEU A 71 18.02 3.08 -1.63
C LEU A 71 17.91 1.71 -2.32
N PHE A 72 16.85 1.48 -3.12
CA PHE A 72 16.72 0.25 -3.90
C PHE A 72 17.78 0.07 -4.98
N ASN A 73 18.31 1.16 -5.51
CA ASN A 73 19.38 1.11 -6.52
C ASN A 73 20.77 1.00 -5.90
N ALA A 74 20.91 1.37 -4.63
CA ALA A 74 22.12 1.21 -3.85
C ALA A 74 22.15 -0.14 -3.08
N ASP A 75 21.14 -1.00 -3.27
CA ASP A 75 20.97 -2.28 -2.57
C ASP A 75 21.01 -2.14 -1.02
N GLU A 76 20.51 -1.01 -0.52
CA GLU A 76 20.48 -0.69 0.91
C GLU A 76 19.35 -1.44 1.63
N ILE A 77 19.66 -2.06 2.78
CA ILE A 77 18.66 -2.80 3.59
C ILE A 77 17.51 -1.88 4.05
N SER A 78 17.79 -0.59 4.25
CA SER A 78 16.79 0.41 4.63
C SER A 78 15.66 0.51 3.60
N ALA A 79 15.91 0.25 2.31
CA ALA A 79 14.88 0.19 1.27
C ALA A 79 13.78 -0.83 1.63
N TYR A 80 14.21 -2.00 2.08
CA TYR A 80 13.33 -3.11 2.44
C TYR A 80 12.53 -2.81 3.70
N ILE A 81 13.20 -2.25 4.72
CA ILE A 81 12.57 -1.91 6.00
C ILE A 81 11.49 -0.84 5.80
N LEU A 82 11.84 0.28 5.17
CA LEU A 82 10.92 1.40 4.95
C LEU A 82 9.73 1.01 4.08
N SER A 83 9.97 0.24 3.02
CA SER A 83 8.90 -0.26 2.14
C SER A 83 7.98 -1.25 2.87
N THR A 84 8.55 -2.08 3.76
CA THR A 84 7.76 -3.05 4.54
C THR A 84 6.88 -2.34 5.57
N ILE A 85 7.41 -1.33 6.27
CA ILE A 85 6.63 -0.48 7.18
C ILE A 85 5.42 0.11 6.44
N HIS A 86 5.66 0.69 5.26
CA HIS A 86 4.59 1.27 4.43
C HIS A 86 3.53 0.25 4.03
N ASN A 87 3.93 -0.89 3.47
CA ASN A 87 2.97 -1.89 2.99
C ASN A 87 2.16 -2.53 4.13
N LEU A 88 2.78 -2.82 5.28
CA LEU A 88 2.05 -3.34 6.43
C LEU A 88 1.05 -2.31 6.95
N TYR A 89 1.46 -1.04 7.03
CA TYR A 89 0.59 0.05 7.44
C TYR A 89 -0.61 0.21 6.49
N PHE A 90 -0.38 0.14 5.18
CA PHE A 90 -1.43 0.18 4.16
C PHE A 90 -2.47 -0.93 4.40
N TYR A 91 -2.03 -2.17 4.58
CA TYR A 91 -2.93 -3.30 4.85
C TYR A 91 -3.72 -3.12 6.14
N HIS A 92 -3.07 -2.63 7.21
CA HIS A 92 -3.74 -2.34 8.46
C HIS A 92 -4.81 -1.24 8.31
N LYS A 93 -4.50 -0.16 7.57
CA LYS A 93 -5.46 0.91 7.32
C LYS A 93 -6.63 0.45 6.45
N LEU A 94 -6.38 -0.43 5.48
CA LEU A 94 -7.42 -0.99 4.64
C LEU A 94 -8.44 -1.80 5.47
N THR A 95 -7.97 -2.64 6.39
CA THR A 95 -8.84 -3.44 7.26
C THR A 95 -9.48 -2.61 8.37
N GLU A 96 -8.79 -1.61 8.92
CA GLU A 96 -9.34 -0.64 9.87
C GLU A 96 -10.48 0.19 9.26
N GLY A 97 -10.31 0.61 8.00
CA GLY A 97 -11.37 1.30 7.24
C GLY A 97 -12.53 0.38 6.91
N ALA A 98 -12.26 -0.88 6.54
CA ALA A 98 -13.31 -1.88 6.31
C ALA A 98 -14.15 -2.12 7.57
N ARG A 99 -13.50 -2.28 8.74
CA ARG A 99 -14.17 -2.43 10.03
C ARG A 99 -15.11 -1.25 10.32
N ARG A 100 -14.61 -0.01 10.21
CA ARG A 100 -15.42 1.20 10.39
C ARG A 100 -16.60 1.25 9.43
N ALA A 101 -16.37 0.92 8.16
CA ALA A 101 -17.44 0.90 7.17
C ALA A 101 -18.51 -0.16 7.46
N ILE A 102 -18.15 -1.31 8.06
CA ILE A 102 -19.12 -2.30 8.54
C ILE A 102 -19.94 -1.75 9.70
N GLU A 103 -19.30 -1.16 10.71
CA GLU A 103 -19.97 -0.55 11.86
C GLU A 103 -20.94 0.56 11.46
N GLU A 104 -20.62 1.31 10.40
CA GLU A 104 -21.47 2.36 9.83
C GLU A 104 -22.50 1.86 8.80
N GLY A 105 -22.53 0.57 8.45
CA GLY A 105 -23.40 0.02 7.41
C GLY A 105 -23.06 0.48 5.97
N LYS A 106 -21.84 0.94 5.73
CA LYS A 106 -21.33 1.48 4.45
C LYS A 106 -20.27 0.61 3.78
N PHE A 107 -20.11 -0.65 4.21
CA PHE A 107 -19.05 -1.53 3.72
C PHE A 107 -19.04 -1.71 2.20
N GLU A 108 -20.20 -1.92 1.56
CA GLU A 108 -20.27 -2.10 0.10
C GLU A 108 -19.79 -0.86 -0.68
N GLN A 109 -20.06 0.34 -0.16
CA GLN A 109 -19.54 1.58 -0.74
C GLN A 109 -18.01 1.65 -0.58
N TYR A 110 -17.50 1.36 0.62
CA TYR A 110 -16.07 1.34 0.92
C TYR A 110 -15.32 0.35 0.02
N LYS A 111 -15.83 -0.88 -0.09
CA LYS A 111 -15.29 -1.94 -0.94
C LYS A 111 -15.22 -1.48 -2.40
N ARG A 112 -16.32 -0.95 -2.95
CA ARG A 112 -16.37 -0.48 -4.34
C ARG A 112 -15.33 0.61 -4.63
N GLN A 113 -15.25 1.62 -3.77
CA GLN A 113 -14.29 2.72 -3.91
C GLN A 113 -12.84 2.21 -3.92
N TRP A 114 -12.50 1.28 -3.03
CA TRP A 114 -11.15 0.72 -2.99
C TRP A 114 -10.85 -0.19 -4.16
N LEU A 115 -11.80 -1.02 -4.62
CA LEU A 115 -11.62 -1.84 -5.81
C LEU A 115 -11.36 -0.99 -7.05
N GLU A 116 -12.10 0.11 -7.22
CA GLU A 116 -11.85 1.10 -8.27
C GLU A 116 -10.44 1.68 -8.18
N ARG A 117 -10.04 2.21 -7.01
CA ARG A 117 -8.70 2.75 -6.78
C ARG A 117 -7.58 1.75 -7.06
N LEU A 118 -7.76 0.49 -6.66
CA LEU A 118 -6.76 -0.57 -6.83
C LEU A 118 -6.69 -1.13 -8.26
N SER A 119 -7.79 -1.05 -9.01
CA SER A 119 -7.86 -1.45 -10.42
C SER A 119 -7.10 -0.51 -11.37
N VAL A 120 -6.78 0.70 -10.92
CA VAL A 120 -5.95 1.64 -11.69
C VAL A 120 -4.50 1.13 -11.67
N ALA A 121 -4.14 0.32 -12.67
CA ALA A 121 -2.77 -0.08 -12.93
C ALA A 121 -1.96 1.15 -13.34
N VAL A 122 -1.10 1.65 -12.46
CA VAL A 122 -0.18 2.75 -12.79
C VAL A 122 1.00 2.18 -13.57
N GLY A 123 0.96 2.30 -14.90
CA GLY A 123 2.11 2.11 -15.80
C GLY A 123 3.32 2.95 -15.39
#